data_AF-A0A844X186-F1
#
_entry.id   AF-A0A844X186-F1
#
_cell.length_a   1.000
_cell.length_b   1.000
_cell.length_c   1.000
_cell.angle_alpha   90.00
_cell.angle_beta   90.00
_cell.angle_gamma   90.00
#
_symmetry.space_group_name_H-M   'P 1'
#
loop_
_entity.id
_entity.type
_entity.pdbx_description
1 polymer ?
#
loop_
_entity_poly.entity_id
_entity_poly.type
_entity_poly.pdbx_seq_one_letter_code
_entity_poly.pdbx_strand_id
1 'polypeptide(L)'
;MALLLLSCLWHFPALAGQNGRGDNRSDAIILPALQWGELKYVRPILEKHGLSRFTIPGIWDPDYGALVQSTNPASYALNFPTTGADRLYFYLLMVGEVDELIWESSPHEGIITILLERVTKIRCLEIEFDVCRGINRSMSFLKVTLKGPEANSQKQNPYPSRIAVPRLPQTFEIIGRDSGGNEVIKYGFVLQKWFVIRDDYKYVPGKGWGGTFQEQEAWCPSLGYRLTQVKDLTNAVCIDRGDGKDSTNPYFECPGSKFGALPSSPYNGVQRRIGAGFVTEWGWPVYYIDDLYPAMWIWTSDSDGDYAYSTDLSGGPLERIWKGNYRNTVCVTP
;
A
#
# COMPACT_ATOMS: atom_id res chain seq x y z
N MET A 1 -29.08 47.42 13.14
CA MET A 1 -28.56 47.12 11.78
C MET A 1 -28.87 45.65 11.52
N ALA A 2 -29.93 45.41 10.75
CA ALA A 2 -30.52 44.09 10.53
C ALA A 2 -30.49 43.75 9.03
N LEU A 3 -30.39 42.44 8.76
CA LEU A 3 -30.39 41.75 7.47
C LEU A 3 -31.42 42.29 6.47
N LEU A 4 -31.03 42.28 5.18
CA LEU A 4 -31.96 42.27 4.05
C LEU A 4 -31.69 41.04 3.17
N LEU A 5 -32.66 40.13 3.18
CA LEU A 5 -32.90 39.11 2.16
C LEU A 5 -33.29 39.80 0.85
N LEU A 6 -32.72 39.37 -0.28
CA LEU A 6 -33.29 39.63 -1.60
C LEU A 6 -33.59 38.30 -2.29
N SER A 7 -34.88 38.03 -2.43
CA SER A 7 -35.45 37.12 -3.43
C SER A 7 -35.57 37.87 -4.76
N CYS A 8 -35.25 37.21 -5.87
CA CYS A 8 -35.59 37.69 -7.20
C CYS A 8 -36.12 36.54 -8.06
N LEU A 9 -37.45 36.49 -8.15
CA LEU A 9 -38.24 35.86 -9.21
C LEU A 9 -38.04 36.66 -10.50
N TRP A 10 -37.69 35.99 -11.61
CA TRP A 10 -37.82 36.58 -12.94
C TRP A 10 -38.74 35.69 -13.79
N HIS A 11 -39.84 36.31 -14.23
CA HIS A 11 -40.84 35.77 -15.13
C HIS A 11 -40.26 35.50 -16.52
N PHE A 12 -40.55 34.33 -17.08
CA PHE A 12 -40.47 34.10 -18.52
C PHE A 12 -41.83 34.41 -19.16
N PRO A 13 -41.90 35.13 -20.30
CA PRO A 13 -43.16 35.35 -20.99
C PRO A 13 -43.62 34.07 -21.70
N ALA A 14 -44.91 33.79 -21.59
CA ALA A 14 -45.60 32.74 -22.31
C ALA A 14 -45.75 33.12 -23.79
N LEU A 15 -45.41 32.20 -24.70
CA LEU A 15 -45.81 32.23 -26.10
C LEU A 15 -46.73 31.05 -26.38
N ALA A 16 -47.91 31.38 -26.90
CA ALA A 16 -49.00 30.47 -27.16
C ALA A 16 -48.76 29.61 -28.42
N GLY A 17 -49.00 28.31 -28.25
CA GLY A 17 -49.70 27.40 -29.16
C GLY A 17 -49.36 27.37 -30.65
N GLN A 18 -48.77 26.26 -31.09
CA GLN A 18 -49.23 25.59 -32.30
C GLN A 18 -49.31 24.07 -32.09
N ASN A 19 -50.47 23.53 -32.45
CA ASN A 19 -50.78 22.11 -32.49
C ASN A 19 -49.87 21.39 -33.49
N GLY A 20 -49.07 20.45 -33.01
CA GLY A 20 -48.34 19.48 -33.81
C GLY A 20 -48.30 18.17 -33.05
N ARG A 21 -49.10 17.20 -33.51
CA ARG A 21 -49.13 15.83 -32.99
C ARG A 21 -47.80 15.15 -33.36
N GLY A 22 -46.82 15.26 -32.48
CA GLY A 22 -45.53 14.60 -32.56
C GLY A 22 -45.28 13.88 -31.24
N ASP A 23 -45.18 12.57 -31.32
CA ASP A 23 -44.88 11.65 -30.23
C ASP A 23 -43.45 11.89 -29.75
N ASN A 24 -43.23 12.96 -28.99
CA ASN A 24 -41.96 13.26 -28.34
C ASN A 24 -42.04 12.75 -26.91
N ARG A 25 -41.93 11.42 -26.76
CA ARG A 25 -41.28 10.90 -25.56
C ARG A 25 -39.85 11.44 -25.60
N SER A 26 -39.58 12.42 -24.76
CA SER A 26 -38.22 12.64 -24.27
C SER A 26 -37.86 11.37 -23.52
N ASP A 27 -37.33 10.38 -24.24
CA ASP A 27 -36.67 9.24 -23.65
C ASP A 27 -35.45 9.81 -22.92
N ALA A 28 -35.65 10.14 -21.65
CA ALA A 28 -34.55 10.23 -20.72
C ALA A 28 -33.86 8.87 -20.80
N ILE A 29 -32.64 8.86 -21.36
CA ILE A 29 -31.74 7.72 -21.21
C ILE A 29 -31.41 7.69 -19.72
N ILE A 30 -32.25 7.00 -18.96
CA ILE A 30 -31.90 6.50 -17.65
C ILE A 30 -30.81 5.48 -17.96
N LEU A 31 -29.55 5.90 -17.85
CA LEU A 31 -28.44 4.96 -17.74
C LEU A 31 -28.88 3.97 -16.65
N PRO A 32 -28.87 2.65 -16.90
CA PRO A 32 -29.19 1.69 -15.87
C PRO A 32 -28.34 2.06 -14.65
N ALA A 33 -28.98 2.18 -13.49
CA ALA A 33 -28.24 2.27 -12.24
C ALA A 33 -27.14 1.21 -12.30
N LEU A 34 -25.92 1.61 -11.99
CA LEU A 34 -24.70 0.81 -12.08
C LEU A 34 -24.94 -0.55 -11.39
N GLN A 35 -25.48 -1.52 -12.12
CA GLN A 35 -26.03 -2.76 -11.54
C GLN A 35 -24.89 -3.61 -10.96
N TRP A 36 -23.69 -3.30 -11.41
CA TRP A 36 -22.46 -3.94 -11.02
C TRP A 36 -21.55 -2.84 -10.47
N GLY A 37 -21.10 -2.99 -9.23
CA GLY A 37 -20.38 -1.95 -8.52
C GLY A 37 -19.16 -1.39 -9.28
N GLU A 38 -18.78 -0.14 -8.99
CA GLU A 38 -17.61 0.51 -9.57
C GLU A 38 -16.39 0.36 -8.66
N LEU A 39 -15.29 -0.18 -9.16
CA LEU A 39 -14.03 -0.17 -8.42
C LEU A 39 -13.42 1.24 -8.39
N LYS A 40 -13.20 1.79 -7.20
CA LYS A 40 -12.66 3.15 -7.02
C LYS A 40 -11.28 3.16 -6.37
N TYR A 41 -11.12 2.37 -5.31
CA TYR A 41 -9.93 2.42 -4.47
C TYR A 41 -9.39 1.02 -4.19
N VAL A 42 -8.09 0.98 -3.92
CA VAL A 42 -7.37 -0.20 -3.48
C VAL A 42 -6.62 0.13 -2.21
N ARG A 43 -6.95 -0.61 -1.16
CA ARG A 43 -6.68 -0.22 0.22
C ARG A 43 -5.76 -1.21 0.93
N PRO A 44 -4.49 -0.87 1.15
CA PRO A 44 -3.70 -1.50 2.22
C PRO A 44 -4.23 -1.06 3.59
N ILE A 45 -3.72 -1.64 4.68
CA ILE A 45 -4.05 -1.16 6.02
C ILE A 45 -3.53 0.26 6.18
N LEU A 46 -4.44 1.16 6.60
CA LEU A 46 -4.11 2.55 6.89
C LEU A 46 -3.73 2.67 8.37
N GLU A 47 -2.54 3.20 8.63
CA GLU A 47 -2.04 3.35 10.00
C GLU A 47 -2.83 4.39 10.76
N LYS A 48 -3.22 4.04 11.99
CA LYS A 48 -3.69 5.01 12.97
C LYS A 48 -2.48 5.88 13.33
N HIS A 49 -2.65 7.21 13.33
CA HIS A 49 -1.67 8.24 13.72
C HIS A 49 -0.83 8.83 12.58
N GLY A 50 -1.29 9.97 12.05
CA GLY A 50 -0.52 11.21 11.79
C GLY A 50 0.68 11.23 10.83
N LEU A 51 1.38 10.11 10.60
CA LEU A 51 2.66 10.05 9.89
C LEU A 51 2.49 10.00 8.37
N SER A 52 1.28 9.70 7.87
CA SER A 52 0.97 9.51 6.46
C SER A 52 -0.07 10.49 5.90
N ARG A 53 -0.34 11.61 6.58
CA ARG A 53 -1.27 12.65 6.07
C ARG A 53 -0.75 13.43 4.86
N PHE A 54 0.50 13.20 4.46
CA PHE A 54 1.05 13.74 3.22
C PHE A 54 0.74 12.76 2.10
N THR A 55 -0.52 12.75 1.69
CA THR A 55 -0.97 12.04 0.50
C THR A 55 -0.85 12.96 -0.71
N ILE A 56 -1.01 12.41 -1.91
CA ILE A 56 -0.92 13.18 -3.14
C ILE A 56 -2.25 13.07 -3.86
N PRO A 57 -2.91 14.21 -4.15
CA PRO A 57 -4.14 14.22 -4.90
C PRO A 57 -4.03 13.40 -6.19
N GLY A 58 -5.02 12.54 -6.44
CA GLY A 58 -5.06 11.68 -7.63
C GLY A 58 -4.30 10.35 -7.53
N ILE A 59 -3.43 10.17 -6.52
CA ILE A 59 -2.72 8.91 -6.28
C ILE A 59 -3.27 8.21 -5.03
N TRP A 60 -3.49 8.98 -3.96
CA TRP A 60 -3.84 8.42 -2.67
C TRP A 60 -4.90 9.26 -1.96
N ASP A 61 -5.97 8.59 -1.53
CA ASP A 61 -7.01 9.12 -0.68
C ASP A 61 -6.70 8.75 0.79
N PRO A 62 -6.62 9.74 1.72
CA PRO A 62 -6.31 9.46 3.13
C PRO A 62 -7.27 8.48 3.80
N ASP A 63 -8.52 8.46 3.37
CA ASP A 63 -9.58 7.66 3.99
C ASP A 63 -9.76 6.31 3.30
N TYR A 64 -9.52 6.25 1.98
CA TYR A 64 -9.83 5.07 1.16
C TYR A 64 -8.61 4.33 0.57
N GLY A 65 -7.41 4.91 0.57
CA GLY A 65 -6.18 4.30 0.07
C GLY A 65 -5.82 4.71 -1.35
N ALA A 66 -5.14 3.83 -2.09
CA ALA A 66 -4.69 4.12 -3.45
C ALA A 66 -5.86 4.25 -4.43
N LEU A 67 -5.85 5.27 -5.28
CA LEU A 67 -6.80 5.35 -6.39
C LEU A 67 -6.38 4.37 -7.49
N VAL A 68 -7.36 3.72 -8.13
CA VAL A 68 -7.09 2.95 -9.35
C VAL A 68 -6.57 3.89 -10.43
N GLN A 69 -5.33 3.67 -10.88
CA GLN A 69 -4.69 4.52 -11.87
C GLN A 69 -5.10 4.14 -13.30
N SER A 70 -5.31 2.85 -13.57
CA SER A 70 -5.75 2.37 -14.89
C SER A 70 -6.37 0.98 -14.83
N THR A 71 -7.36 0.72 -15.68
CA THR A 71 -7.88 -0.64 -15.96
C THR A 71 -7.30 -1.24 -17.25
N ASN A 72 -6.52 -0.45 -18.01
CA ASN A 72 -5.81 -0.91 -19.21
C ASN A 72 -4.59 -1.77 -18.81
N PRO A 73 -4.50 -3.03 -19.28
CA PRO A 73 -3.37 -3.92 -18.97
C PRO A 73 -1.99 -3.34 -19.27
N ALA A 74 -1.86 -2.47 -20.29
CA ALA A 74 -0.60 -1.82 -20.63
C ALA A 74 -0.08 -0.85 -19.54
N SER A 75 -0.92 -0.51 -18.57
CA SER A 75 -0.62 0.48 -17.53
C SER A 75 -0.76 -0.07 -16.11
N TYR A 76 -0.89 -1.39 -15.92
CA TYR A 76 -1.00 -1.99 -14.59
C TYR A 76 0.21 -1.77 -13.69
N ALA A 77 1.38 -1.43 -14.26
CA ALA A 77 2.55 -1.05 -13.47
C ALA A 77 2.37 0.27 -12.70
N LEU A 78 1.34 1.07 -13.01
CA LEU A 78 0.98 2.28 -12.26
C LEU A 78 0.09 1.99 -11.05
N ASN A 79 -0.54 0.82 -11.01
CA ASN A 79 -1.47 0.45 -9.94
C ASN A 79 -0.72 -0.11 -8.73
N PHE A 80 -1.31 0.08 -7.56
CA PHE A 80 -0.87 -0.58 -6.34
C PHE A 80 -1.33 -2.05 -6.32
N PRO A 81 -0.55 -2.99 -5.76
CA PRO A 81 0.80 -2.84 -5.29
C PRO A 81 1.83 -3.07 -6.40
N THR A 82 3.01 -2.46 -6.25
CA THR A 82 4.21 -2.82 -7.04
C THR A 82 5.19 -3.68 -6.25
N THR A 83 4.96 -3.85 -4.96
CA THR A 83 5.77 -4.66 -4.05
C THR A 83 4.92 -5.68 -3.31
N GLY A 84 5.48 -6.81 -2.89
CA GLY A 84 4.72 -7.81 -2.15
C GLY A 84 5.55 -8.60 -1.15
N ALA A 85 4.88 -9.24 -0.21
CA ALA A 85 5.45 -10.23 0.71
C ALA A 85 4.35 -11.21 1.10
N ASP A 86 4.73 -12.35 1.64
CA ASP A 86 3.78 -13.36 2.11
C ASP A 86 2.86 -12.79 3.21
N ARG A 87 1.55 -13.08 3.10
CA ARG A 87 0.45 -12.63 3.99
C ARG A 87 0.07 -11.16 3.90
N LEU A 88 0.74 -10.34 3.09
CA LEU A 88 0.23 -9.00 2.83
C LEU A 88 -1.10 -9.07 2.11
N TYR A 89 -2.02 -8.18 2.47
CA TYR A 89 -3.34 -8.13 1.86
C TYR A 89 -3.81 -6.71 1.67
N PHE A 90 -4.74 -6.53 0.75
CA PHE A 90 -5.40 -5.26 0.52
C PHE A 90 -6.87 -5.50 0.17
N TYR A 91 -7.65 -4.43 0.18
CA TYR A 91 -9.06 -4.47 -0.17
C TYR A 91 -9.30 -3.74 -1.49
N LEU A 92 -10.03 -4.36 -2.40
CA LEU A 92 -10.71 -3.65 -3.48
C LEU A 92 -11.97 -3.02 -2.90
N LEU A 93 -12.12 -1.70 -3.05
CA LEU A 93 -13.26 -0.92 -2.57
C LEU A 93 -14.14 -0.54 -3.76
N MET A 94 -15.36 -1.07 -3.76
CA MET A 94 -16.30 -0.89 -4.85
C MET A 94 -17.56 -0.18 -4.37
N VAL A 95 -18.07 0.75 -5.18
CA VAL A 95 -19.35 1.43 -4.93
C VAL A 95 -20.45 0.67 -5.65
N GLY A 96 -21.43 0.16 -4.92
CA GLY A 96 -22.50 -0.69 -5.41
C GLY A 96 -22.43 -2.11 -4.85
N GLU A 97 -23.44 -2.92 -5.19
CA GLU A 97 -23.50 -4.33 -4.81
C GLU A 97 -22.73 -5.16 -5.84
N VAL A 98 -21.85 -6.03 -5.34
CA VAL A 98 -21.07 -6.96 -6.16
C VAL A 98 -21.29 -8.40 -5.70
N ASP A 99 -22.40 -8.64 -5.01
CA ASP A 99 -22.64 -9.89 -4.32
C ASP A 99 -22.90 -11.07 -5.28
N GLU A 100 -23.30 -10.77 -6.49
CA GLU A 100 -23.52 -11.77 -7.54
C GLU A 100 -22.24 -12.06 -8.35
N LEU A 101 -21.15 -11.30 -8.13
CA LEU A 101 -19.91 -11.50 -8.86
C LEU A 101 -19.12 -12.71 -8.35
N ILE A 102 -18.67 -13.53 -9.31
CA ILE A 102 -17.73 -14.62 -9.11
C ILE A 102 -16.33 -14.09 -9.38
N TRP A 103 -15.44 -14.21 -8.39
CA TRP A 103 -14.11 -13.62 -8.44
C TRP A 103 -13.04 -14.66 -8.75
N GLU A 104 -12.18 -14.34 -9.71
CA GLU A 104 -11.00 -15.11 -10.08
C GLU A 104 -9.76 -14.21 -10.13
N SER A 105 -8.58 -14.83 -10.09
CA SER A 105 -7.32 -14.10 -10.24
C SER A 105 -6.36 -14.84 -11.17
N SER A 106 -5.60 -14.07 -11.93
CA SER A 106 -4.52 -14.53 -12.80
C SER A 106 -3.20 -13.86 -12.38
N PRO A 107 -2.04 -14.45 -12.70
CA PRO A 107 -1.88 -15.73 -13.37
C PRO A 107 -2.18 -16.88 -12.39
N HIS A 108 -2.71 -17.97 -12.92
CA HIS A 108 -2.85 -19.23 -12.16
C HIS A 108 -1.51 -19.98 -12.03
N GLU A 109 -0.50 -19.54 -12.77
CA GLU A 109 0.82 -20.13 -12.83
C GLU A 109 1.85 -19.20 -12.18
N GLY A 110 2.76 -19.78 -11.39
CA GLY A 110 3.77 -19.06 -10.64
C GLY A 110 3.81 -19.50 -9.19
N ILE A 111 4.77 -18.96 -8.44
CA ILE A 111 4.95 -19.30 -7.02
C ILE A 111 4.26 -18.30 -6.08
N ILE A 112 3.79 -17.17 -6.62
CA ILE A 112 2.94 -16.21 -5.91
C ILE A 112 1.49 -16.53 -6.29
N THR A 113 0.64 -16.66 -5.29
CA THR A 113 -0.79 -16.93 -5.42
C THR A 113 -1.60 -15.82 -4.78
N ILE A 114 -2.75 -15.50 -5.36
CA ILE A 114 -3.72 -14.58 -4.80
C ILE A 114 -4.86 -15.37 -4.17
N LEU A 115 -5.20 -15.05 -2.92
CA LEU A 115 -6.38 -15.55 -2.24
C LEU A 115 -7.42 -14.43 -2.17
N LEU A 116 -8.63 -14.73 -2.63
CA LEU A 116 -9.74 -13.80 -2.69
C LEU A 116 -10.77 -14.17 -1.63
N GLU A 117 -11.13 -13.21 -0.78
CA GLU A 117 -12.15 -13.38 0.26
C GLU A 117 -13.12 -12.20 0.18
N ARG A 118 -14.41 -12.48 0.04
CA ARG A 118 -15.42 -11.43 0.11
C ARG A 118 -15.61 -11.03 1.57
N VAL A 119 -15.61 -9.72 1.82
CA VAL A 119 -15.76 -9.17 3.16
C VAL A 119 -16.93 -8.21 3.19
N THR A 120 -17.90 -8.48 4.06
CA THR A 120 -19.12 -7.65 4.18
C THR A 120 -18.93 -6.46 5.11
N LYS A 121 -17.93 -6.51 6.00
CA LYS A 121 -17.53 -5.43 6.90
C LYS A 121 -16.04 -5.52 7.17
N ILE A 122 -15.31 -4.43 6.96
CA ILE A 122 -13.93 -4.31 7.42
C ILE A 122 -13.94 -3.86 8.88
N ARG A 123 -13.07 -4.43 9.72
CA ARG A 123 -12.98 -4.05 11.14
C ARG A 123 -12.48 -2.60 11.26
N CYS A 124 -13.00 -1.85 12.22
CA CYS A 124 -12.57 -0.46 12.50
C CYS A 124 -11.15 -0.32 13.08
N LEU A 125 -10.39 -1.41 13.16
CA LEU A 125 -8.95 -1.38 13.44
C LEU A 125 -8.12 -1.38 12.15
N GLU A 126 -8.69 -1.91 11.05
CA GLU A 126 -8.10 -1.90 9.71
C GLU A 126 -8.52 -0.64 8.92
N ILE A 127 -9.45 0.13 9.50
CA ILE A 127 -9.95 1.41 8.98
C ILE A 127 -9.87 2.47 10.08
N GLU A 128 -9.54 3.70 9.73
CA GLU A 128 -9.60 4.81 10.67
C GLU A 128 -11.01 4.91 11.29
N PHE A 129 -11.07 5.05 12.62
CA PHE A 129 -12.30 4.88 13.39
C PHE A 129 -13.44 5.82 12.94
N ASP A 130 -13.09 7.03 12.49
CA ASP A 130 -14.04 8.02 12.00
C ASP A 130 -14.57 7.69 10.60
N VAL A 131 -13.73 7.14 9.71
CA VAL A 131 -14.17 6.60 8.40
C VAL A 131 -15.10 5.41 8.60
N CYS A 132 -14.86 4.59 9.62
CA CYS A 132 -15.73 3.47 9.98
C CYS A 132 -17.18 3.91 10.31
N ARG A 133 -17.38 5.15 10.78
CA ARG A 133 -18.72 5.75 10.99
C ARG A 133 -19.34 6.29 9.69
N GLY A 134 -18.53 6.52 8.66
CA GLY A 134 -18.91 7.12 7.38
C GLY A 134 -18.87 6.17 6.17
N ILE A 135 -18.43 4.90 6.31
CA ILE A 135 -18.58 3.90 5.25
C ILE A 135 -20.07 3.74 4.98
N ASN A 136 -20.47 4.25 3.81
CA ASN A 136 -21.84 4.21 3.37
C ASN A 136 -22.27 2.75 3.14
N ARG A 137 -23.55 2.44 3.33
CA ARG A 137 -24.11 1.08 3.15
C ARG A 137 -23.98 0.54 1.72
N SER A 138 -23.46 1.35 0.80
CA SER A 138 -23.32 1.05 -0.63
C SER A 138 -21.88 0.70 -1.03
N MET A 139 -20.98 0.38 -0.10
CA MET A 139 -19.63 -0.11 -0.44
C MET A 139 -19.51 -1.62 -0.24
N SER A 140 -18.88 -2.27 -1.21
CA SER A 140 -18.50 -3.68 -1.17
C SER A 140 -16.99 -3.84 -1.13
N PHE A 141 -16.51 -4.91 -0.48
CA PHE A 141 -15.09 -5.16 -0.27
C PHE A 141 -14.69 -6.57 -0.71
N LEU A 142 -13.59 -6.65 -1.45
CA LEU A 142 -12.91 -7.91 -1.74
C LEU A 142 -11.50 -7.85 -1.14
N LYS A 143 -11.22 -8.73 -0.18
CA LYS A 143 -9.87 -8.91 0.37
C LYS A 143 -9.04 -9.73 -0.59
N VAL A 144 -7.87 -9.23 -0.90
CA VAL A 144 -6.89 -9.82 -1.80
C VAL A 144 -5.64 -10.09 -0.97
N THR A 145 -5.32 -11.35 -0.72
CA THR A 145 -4.14 -11.75 0.06
C THR A 145 -3.07 -12.33 -0.86
N LEU A 146 -1.85 -11.83 -0.74
CA LEU A 146 -0.67 -12.35 -1.43
C LEU A 146 -0.09 -13.52 -0.63
N LYS A 147 0.13 -14.65 -1.30
CA LYS A 147 0.79 -15.83 -0.74
C LYS A 147 1.99 -16.19 -1.60
N GLY A 148 3.13 -16.47 -0.99
CA GLY A 148 4.33 -16.78 -1.76
C GLY A 148 5.52 -17.19 -0.89
N PRO A 149 6.75 -17.12 -1.42
CA PRO A 149 7.94 -17.54 -0.69
C PRO A 149 8.17 -16.74 0.59
N GLU A 150 8.49 -17.45 1.66
CA GLU A 150 8.67 -16.95 3.01
C GLU A 150 9.76 -17.75 3.75
N ALA A 151 10.18 -17.30 4.93
CA ALA A 151 11.28 -17.91 5.69
C ALA A 151 10.99 -18.05 7.20
N ASN A 152 9.72 -18.04 7.61
CA ASN A 152 9.25 -18.12 9.00
C ASN A 152 9.84 -19.31 9.75
N SER A 153 9.94 -20.48 9.11
CA SER A 153 10.49 -21.70 9.72
C SER A 153 11.99 -21.64 10.02
N GLN A 154 12.70 -20.64 9.49
CA GLN A 154 14.16 -20.53 9.59
C GLN A 154 14.67 -19.12 9.93
N LYS A 155 13.81 -18.23 10.44
CA LYS A 155 14.21 -16.87 10.88
C LYS A 155 15.35 -16.90 11.90
N GLN A 156 15.31 -17.85 12.83
CA GLN A 156 16.31 -18.02 13.89
C GLN A 156 17.58 -18.77 13.42
N ASN A 157 17.56 -19.39 12.24
CA ASN A 157 18.70 -20.09 11.69
C ASN A 157 19.68 -19.08 11.03
N PRO A 158 20.93 -18.94 11.52
CA PRO A 158 21.92 -18.07 10.89
C PRO A 158 22.36 -18.54 9.49
N TYR A 159 22.16 -19.83 9.16
CA TYR A 159 22.52 -20.44 7.88
C TYR A 159 21.28 -21.07 7.23
N PRO A 160 20.35 -20.26 6.72
CA PRO A 160 19.10 -20.76 6.16
C PRO A 160 19.35 -21.51 4.85
N SER A 161 18.42 -22.39 4.51
CA SER A 161 18.34 -23.00 3.17
C SER A 161 17.68 -22.03 2.20
N ARG A 162 18.06 -22.13 0.93
CA ARG A 162 17.42 -21.38 -0.16
C ARG A 162 15.91 -21.63 -0.17
N ILE A 163 15.17 -20.57 -0.47
CA ILE A 163 13.73 -20.63 -0.74
C ILE A 163 13.49 -20.30 -2.21
N ALA A 164 12.28 -20.53 -2.70
CA ALA A 164 11.94 -20.18 -4.07
C ALA A 164 12.02 -18.66 -4.28
N VAL A 165 12.57 -18.23 -5.42
CA VAL A 165 12.69 -16.81 -5.78
C VAL A 165 11.71 -16.52 -6.92
N PRO A 166 10.72 -15.62 -6.74
CA PRO A 166 9.76 -15.31 -7.79
C PRO A 166 10.45 -14.67 -9.00
N ARG A 167 9.95 -14.98 -10.20
CA ARG A 167 10.37 -14.28 -11.43
C ARG A 167 9.54 -13.01 -11.55
N LEU A 168 10.18 -11.86 -11.34
CA LEU A 168 9.55 -10.54 -11.41
C LEU A 168 10.19 -9.70 -12.54
N PRO A 169 9.45 -8.76 -13.15
CA PRO A 169 8.07 -8.39 -12.84
C PRO A 169 7.02 -9.44 -13.22
N GLN A 170 5.95 -9.52 -12.45
CA GLN A 170 4.81 -10.40 -12.73
C GLN A 170 3.50 -9.61 -12.66
N THR A 171 2.71 -9.71 -13.73
CA THR A 171 1.39 -9.08 -13.83
C THR A 171 0.33 -9.99 -13.24
N PHE A 172 -0.57 -9.42 -12.43
CA PHE A 172 -1.72 -10.08 -11.88
C PHE A 172 -3.00 -9.37 -12.31
N GLU A 173 -4.06 -10.13 -12.52
CA GLU A 173 -5.41 -9.60 -12.76
C GLU A 173 -6.40 -10.24 -11.79
N ILE A 174 -7.37 -9.47 -11.35
CA ILE A 174 -8.49 -9.90 -10.51
C ILE A 174 -9.74 -9.52 -11.29
N ILE A 175 -10.57 -10.52 -11.58
CA ILE A 175 -11.70 -10.39 -12.48
C ILE A 175 -12.95 -10.82 -11.72
N GLY A 176 -13.94 -9.93 -11.67
CA GLY A 176 -15.29 -10.21 -11.17
C GLY A 176 -16.21 -10.44 -12.36
N ARG A 177 -16.75 -11.65 -12.48
CA ARG A 177 -17.68 -12.05 -13.54
C ARG A 177 -19.11 -12.14 -13.05
N ASP A 178 -20.06 -11.77 -13.90
CA ASP A 178 -21.47 -12.04 -13.65
C ASP A 178 -21.80 -13.55 -13.79
N SER A 179 -23.05 -13.91 -13.52
CA SER A 179 -23.54 -15.29 -13.68
C SER A 179 -23.53 -15.79 -15.13
N GLY A 180 -23.45 -14.89 -16.11
CA GLY A 180 -23.28 -15.20 -17.53
C GLY A 180 -21.83 -15.41 -17.95
N GLY A 181 -20.86 -15.16 -17.06
CA GLY A 181 -19.43 -15.26 -17.32
C GLY A 181 -18.82 -13.99 -17.95
N ASN A 182 -19.57 -12.90 -18.06
CA ASN A 182 -19.06 -11.64 -18.59
C ASN A 182 -18.13 -10.98 -17.58
N GLU A 183 -17.01 -10.42 -18.04
CA GLU A 183 -16.11 -9.63 -17.18
C GLU A 183 -16.77 -8.29 -16.87
N VAL A 184 -16.97 -8.01 -15.59
CA VAL A 184 -17.67 -6.79 -15.16
C VAL A 184 -16.74 -5.84 -14.41
N ILE A 185 -15.95 -6.38 -13.49
CA ILE A 185 -14.92 -5.63 -12.77
C ILE A 185 -13.59 -6.27 -13.06
N LYS A 186 -12.61 -5.44 -13.45
CA LYS A 186 -11.25 -5.88 -13.68
C LYS A 186 -10.27 -4.96 -12.96
N TYR A 187 -9.39 -5.56 -12.19
CA TYR A 187 -8.26 -4.88 -11.57
C TYR A 187 -6.98 -5.61 -11.89
N GLY A 188 -5.92 -4.90 -12.26
CA GLY A 188 -4.62 -5.52 -12.45
C GLY A 188 -3.48 -4.68 -11.93
N PHE A 189 -2.40 -5.34 -11.53
CA PHE A 189 -1.21 -4.73 -10.96
C PHE A 189 0.03 -5.54 -11.35
N VAL A 190 1.22 -4.94 -11.19
CA VAL A 190 2.48 -5.59 -11.53
C VAL A 190 3.38 -5.60 -10.31
N LEU A 191 3.65 -6.78 -9.75
CA LEU A 191 4.67 -6.93 -8.72
C LEU A 191 6.05 -6.82 -9.35
N GLN A 192 6.81 -5.84 -8.91
CA GLN A 192 8.20 -5.57 -9.31
C GLN A 192 9.20 -6.18 -8.33
N LYS A 193 8.84 -6.27 -7.04
CA LYS A 193 9.71 -6.76 -5.98
C LYS A 193 8.95 -7.66 -5.00
N TRP A 194 9.61 -8.70 -4.52
CA TRP A 194 9.11 -9.55 -3.44
C TRP A 194 10.04 -9.52 -2.24
N PHE A 195 9.46 -9.36 -1.05
CA PHE A 195 10.18 -9.17 0.20
C PHE A 195 10.00 -10.35 1.14
N VAL A 196 11.05 -10.64 1.90
CA VAL A 196 11.07 -11.68 2.94
C VAL A 196 11.51 -11.03 4.24
N ILE A 197 10.65 -11.09 5.25
CA ILE A 197 10.82 -10.39 6.52
C ILE A 197 11.45 -11.33 7.56
N ARG A 198 12.51 -10.87 8.22
CA ARG A 198 13.19 -11.53 9.34
C ARG A 198 13.19 -10.62 10.56
N ASP A 199 12.25 -10.86 11.46
CA ASP A 199 11.92 -10.01 12.60
C ASP A 199 12.09 -10.69 13.97
N ASP A 200 12.29 -12.01 13.96
CA ASP A 200 12.47 -12.85 15.14
C ASP A 200 13.77 -13.67 15.00
N TYR A 201 14.93 -12.99 14.97
CA TYR A 201 16.22 -13.69 14.91
C TYR A 201 16.71 -14.08 16.31
N LYS A 202 16.99 -13.11 17.17
CA LYS A 202 17.45 -13.31 18.55
C LYS A 202 17.12 -12.08 19.39
N TYR A 203 16.87 -12.29 20.68
CA TYR A 203 16.78 -11.22 21.67
C TYR A 203 18.04 -11.18 22.53
N VAL A 204 18.67 -10.02 22.62
CA VAL A 204 19.80 -9.79 23.54
C VAL A 204 19.44 -8.68 24.53
N PRO A 205 19.50 -8.94 25.86
CA PRO A 205 19.25 -7.92 26.87
C PRO A 205 20.12 -6.67 26.63
N GLY A 206 19.50 -5.50 26.62
CA GLY A 206 20.16 -4.22 26.35
C GLY A 206 20.42 -3.90 24.87
N LYS A 207 20.20 -4.84 23.94
CA LYS A 207 20.28 -4.61 22.48
C LYS A 207 18.95 -4.79 21.74
N GLY A 208 18.02 -5.57 22.30
CA GLY A 208 16.72 -5.85 21.69
C GLY A 208 16.74 -7.01 20.72
N TRP A 209 15.72 -7.06 19.85
CA TRP A 209 15.59 -8.08 18.81
C TRP A 209 16.40 -7.75 17.56
N GLY A 210 16.97 -8.79 16.94
CA GLY A 210 17.67 -8.68 15.65
C GLY A 210 19.13 -9.14 15.72
N GLY A 211 19.95 -8.67 14.80
CA GLY A 211 21.36 -9.05 14.69
C GLY A 211 22.25 -7.89 14.28
N THR A 212 23.56 -8.11 14.35
CA THR A 212 24.54 -7.18 13.80
C THR A 212 24.38 -7.07 12.29
N PHE A 213 24.93 -6.00 11.72
CA PHE A 213 24.89 -5.80 10.27
C PHE A 213 25.41 -7.02 9.50
N GLN A 214 26.54 -7.59 9.93
CA GLN A 214 27.17 -8.74 9.28
C GLN A 214 26.31 -10.02 9.32
N GLU A 215 25.67 -10.30 10.47
CA GLU A 215 24.79 -11.48 10.64
C GLU A 215 23.57 -11.41 9.70
N GLN A 216 23.10 -10.19 9.47
CA GLN A 216 21.91 -9.92 8.68
C GLN A 216 22.23 -9.83 7.18
N GLU A 217 23.35 -9.21 6.82
CA GLU A 217 23.87 -9.14 5.47
C GLU A 217 24.16 -10.53 4.89
N ALA A 218 24.66 -11.46 5.69
CA ALA A 218 24.92 -12.85 5.27
C ALA A 218 23.65 -13.70 5.06
N TRP A 219 22.54 -13.33 5.69
CA TRP A 219 21.33 -14.15 5.70
C TRP A 219 20.54 -14.09 4.39
N CYS A 220 20.34 -12.89 3.83
CA CYS A 220 19.57 -12.73 2.60
C CYS A 220 20.15 -13.50 1.39
N PRO A 221 21.48 -13.44 1.11
CA PRO A 221 22.10 -14.23 0.04
C PRO A 221 21.92 -15.75 0.21
N SER A 222 21.87 -16.24 1.44
CA SER A 222 21.66 -17.66 1.75
C SER A 222 20.26 -18.14 1.33
N LEU A 223 19.27 -17.25 1.35
CA LEU A 223 17.92 -17.53 0.82
C LEU A 223 17.84 -17.47 -0.71
N GLY A 224 18.84 -16.90 -1.40
CA GLY A 224 18.76 -16.54 -2.81
C GLY A 224 18.26 -15.12 -3.08
N TYR A 225 18.20 -14.28 -2.03
CA TYR A 225 17.75 -12.88 -2.06
C TYR A 225 18.93 -11.95 -1.81
N ARG A 226 18.72 -10.63 -1.87
CA ARG A 226 19.70 -9.64 -1.40
C ARG A 226 19.17 -8.86 -0.21
N LEU A 227 20.09 -8.30 0.57
CA LEU A 227 19.73 -7.32 1.60
C LEU A 227 19.08 -6.10 0.92
N THR A 228 18.03 -5.57 1.55
CA THR A 228 17.36 -4.37 1.05
C THR A 228 18.29 -3.16 1.05
N GLN A 229 18.06 -2.24 0.12
CA GLN A 229 18.63 -0.90 0.11
C GLN A 229 17.59 0.07 0.67
N VAL A 230 18.02 1.27 1.05
CA VAL A 230 17.11 2.31 1.54
C VAL A 230 15.95 2.56 0.56
N LYS A 231 16.28 2.64 -0.74
CA LYS A 231 15.29 2.82 -1.83
C LYS A 231 14.36 1.64 -2.08
N ASP A 232 14.58 0.49 -1.45
CA ASP A 232 13.63 -0.62 -1.51
C ASP A 232 12.52 -0.47 -0.47
N LEU A 233 12.79 0.25 0.63
CA LEU A 233 11.91 0.30 1.80
C LEU A 233 11.12 1.60 1.92
N THR A 234 11.73 2.74 1.62
CA THR A 234 11.14 4.06 1.91
C THR A 234 11.52 5.08 0.84
N ASN A 235 10.77 6.17 0.75
CA ASN A 235 11.09 7.37 -0.03
C ASN A 235 11.57 8.55 0.84
N ALA A 236 11.88 8.28 2.11
CA ALA A 236 12.37 9.26 3.05
C ALA A 236 13.64 9.97 2.56
N VAL A 237 13.75 11.24 2.93
CA VAL A 237 14.93 12.05 2.69
C VAL A 237 15.58 12.38 4.02
N CYS A 238 16.76 11.82 4.23
CA CYS A 238 17.61 12.17 5.35
C CYS A 238 18.70 13.13 4.86
N ILE A 239 18.43 14.42 5.01
CA ILE A 239 19.39 15.50 4.81
C ILE A 239 19.49 16.34 6.09
N ASP A 240 20.69 16.77 6.43
CA ASP A 240 20.87 17.81 7.44
C ASP A 240 20.49 19.15 6.78
N ARG A 241 19.36 19.71 7.19
CA ARG A 241 18.85 20.99 6.66
C ARG A 241 19.43 22.21 7.39
N GLY A 242 20.24 22.01 8.43
CA GLY A 242 20.80 23.11 9.24
C GLY A 242 19.74 23.95 9.97
N ASP A 243 18.45 23.59 9.91
CA ASP A 243 17.34 24.31 10.53
C ASP A 243 16.86 23.66 11.84
N GLY A 244 17.49 22.55 12.25
CA GLY A 244 17.16 21.79 13.45
C GLY A 244 15.78 21.10 13.43
N LYS A 245 15.06 21.13 12.30
CA LYS A 245 13.67 20.64 12.22
C LYS A 245 13.57 19.17 11.79
N ASP A 246 14.47 18.71 10.92
CA ASP A 246 14.56 17.28 10.56
C ASP A 246 15.18 16.44 11.70
N SER A 247 15.78 17.11 12.70
CA SER A 247 16.40 16.53 13.90
C SER A 247 15.67 16.94 15.19
N THR A 248 14.35 17.10 15.16
CA THR A 248 13.58 17.42 16.39
C THR A 248 13.61 16.30 17.42
N ASN A 249 14.10 15.11 17.05
CA ASN A 249 14.44 14.06 17.99
C ASN A 249 15.97 13.97 18.18
N PRO A 250 16.49 14.35 19.38
CA PRO A 250 17.93 14.28 19.69
C PRO A 250 18.48 12.85 19.71
N TYR A 251 17.64 11.82 19.58
CA TYR A 251 18.04 10.41 19.49
C TYR A 251 18.20 9.90 18.03
N PHE A 252 17.76 10.66 17.02
CA PHE A 252 17.85 10.26 15.61
C PHE A 252 18.71 11.24 14.82
N GLU A 253 20.01 10.95 14.78
CA GLU A 253 20.95 11.70 13.94
C GLU A 253 20.74 11.30 12.48
N CYS A 254 20.16 12.21 11.72
CA CYS A 254 20.21 12.16 10.27
C CYS A 254 21.57 12.73 9.82
N PRO A 255 22.53 11.92 9.34
CA PRO A 255 23.91 12.35 9.13
C PRO A 255 24.14 13.09 7.81
N GLY A 256 23.09 13.27 7.01
CA GLY A 256 23.14 13.99 5.75
C GLY A 256 23.20 13.13 4.49
N SER A 257 22.50 13.61 3.46
CA SER A 257 22.56 13.20 2.04
C SER A 257 22.21 11.74 1.69
N LYS A 258 21.34 11.07 2.45
CA LYS A 258 20.72 9.82 1.99
C LYS A 258 19.27 10.00 1.57
N PHE A 259 18.95 9.37 0.45
CA PHE A 259 17.65 9.41 -0.19
C PHE A 259 17.15 7.99 -0.36
N GLY A 260 15.86 7.78 -0.07
CA GLY A 260 15.15 6.58 -0.45
C GLY A 260 14.77 6.56 -1.93
N ALA A 261 13.66 5.91 -2.22
CA ALA A 261 13.11 5.84 -3.55
C ALA A 261 12.61 7.19 -4.05
N LEU A 262 12.43 7.27 -5.36
CA LEU A 262 11.69 8.36 -6.00
C LEU A 262 10.22 7.97 -6.21
N PRO A 263 9.30 8.93 -6.19
CA PRO A 263 9.52 10.32 -5.80
C PRO A 263 9.76 10.47 -4.30
N SER A 264 10.74 11.28 -3.93
CA SER A 264 11.14 11.50 -2.55
C SER A 264 10.05 12.21 -1.75
N SER A 265 9.98 11.88 -0.46
CA SER A 265 9.17 12.63 0.50
C SER A 265 9.85 13.97 0.85
N PRO A 266 9.09 14.93 1.41
CA PRO A 266 9.64 16.23 1.78
C PRO A 266 10.43 16.21 3.10
N TYR A 267 10.62 15.09 3.79
CA TYR A 267 11.32 15.01 5.09
C TYR A 267 11.80 13.58 5.36
N ASN A 268 12.42 13.34 6.52
CA ASN A 268 12.89 12.02 6.91
C ASN A 268 11.76 11.10 7.40
N GLY A 269 10.87 10.71 6.49
CA GLY A 269 9.75 9.80 6.74
C GLY A 269 8.99 9.52 5.45
N VAL A 270 8.09 8.54 5.47
CA VAL A 270 7.36 8.15 4.26
C VAL A 270 6.35 9.20 3.82
N GLN A 271 6.25 9.37 2.51
CA GLN A 271 5.10 9.94 1.86
C GLN A 271 4.42 8.84 1.05
N ARG A 272 3.12 8.61 1.23
CA ARG A 272 2.39 7.54 0.53
C ARG A 272 2.47 7.74 -0.99
N ARG A 273 3.06 6.76 -1.67
CA ARG A 273 3.39 6.75 -3.09
C ARG A 273 3.38 5.31 -3.59
N ILE A 274 2.87 5.11 -4.80
CA ILE A 274 2.99 3.84 -5.53
C ILE A 274 4.37 3.80 -6.18
N GLY A 275 5.09 2.68 -6.05
CA GLY A 275 6.41 2.47 -6.64
C GLY A 275 7.58 3.12 -5.89
N ALA A 276 7.37 3.68 -4.69
CA ALA A 276 8.41 4.41 -3.95
C ALA A 276 8.91 3.68 -2.69
N GLY A 277 8.88 2.35 -2.71
CA GLY A 277 9.37 1.50 -1.63
C GLY A 277 8.26 0.77 -0.89
N PHE A 278 8.67 -0.23 -0.12
CA PHE A 278 7.76 -1.15 0.55
C PHE A 278 6.81 -0.45 1.55
N VAL A 279 7.35 0.39 2.44
CA VAL A 279 6.57 1.07 3.48
C VAL A 279 5.67 2.17 2.88
N THR A 280 6.03 2.76 1.74
CA THR A 280 5.20 3.79 1.10
C THR A 280 3.91 3.22 0.54
N GLU A 281 3.94 1.94 0.15
CA GLU A 281 2.79 1.20 -0.35
C GLU A 281 2.00 0.56 0.80
N TRP A 282 2.67 -0.23 1.65
CA TRP A 282 2.00 -1.08 2.63
C TRP A 282 1.87 -0.48 4.01
N GLY A 283 2.73 0.48 4.38
CA GLY A 283 2.89 0.88 5.78
C GLY A 283 3.50 -0.25 6.63
N TRP A 284 3.21 -0.20 7.92
CA TRP A 284 3.80 -1.04 8.95
C TRP A 284 3.31 -2.49 8.84
N PRO A 285 4.20 -3.46 8.56
CA PRO A 285 3.82 -4.86 8.37
C PRO A 285 3.14 -5.53 9.56
N VAL A 286 3.34 -5.03 10.79
CA VAL A 286 2.78 -5.63 12.01
C VAL A 286 1.25 -5.69 11.97
N TYR A 287 0.60 -4.82 11.20
CA TYR A 287 -0.86 -4.84 11.05
C TYR A 287 -1.38 -5.97 10.15
N TYR A 288 -0.52 -6.54 9.31
CA TYR A 288 -0.87 -7.63 8.42
C TYR A 288 -0.56 -9.00 9.02
N ILE A 289 0.43 -9.03 9.90
CA ILE A 289 1.03 -10.26 10.39
C ILE A 289 1.09 -10.20 11.92
N ASP A 290 0.17 -10.92 12.56
CA ASP A 290 -0.06 -10.91 14.01
C ASP A 290 1.18 -11.29 14.85
N ASP A 291 2.08 -12.11 14.28
CA ASP A 291 3.27 -12.61 14.96
C ASP A 291 4.54 -11.78 14.68
N LEU A 292 4.43 -10.61 14.03
CA LEU A 292 5.61 -9.76 13.83
C LEU A 292 5.99 -9.02 15.09
N TYR A 293 7.29 -8.89 15.34
CA TYR A 293 7.76 -7.98 16.39
C TYR A 293 7.43 -6.53 16.02
N PRO A 294 6.78 -5.73 16.89
CA PRO A 294 6.28 -4.41 16.50
C PRO A 294 7.40 -3.44 16.13
N ALA A 295 8.44 -3.27 16.95
CA ALA A 295 9.51 -2.30 16.64
C ALA A 295 10.51 -2.87 15.63
N MET A 296 10.37 -2.49 14.36
CA MET A 296 11.16 -3.04 13.24
C MET A 296 12.06 -1.98 12.62
N TRP A 297 13.21 -1.72 13.25
CA TRP A 297 14.32 -1.09 12.55
C TRP A 297 15.05 -2.14 11.72
N ILE A 298 15.21 -1.87 10.43
CA ILE A 298 15.71 -2.81 9.43
C ILE A 298 17.08 -2.37 8.95
N TRP A 299 18.06 -3.27 8.94
CA TRP A 299 19.32 -3.00 8.25
C TRP A 299 19.12 -2.86 6.75
N THR A 300 19.79 -1.87 6.16
CA THR A 300 19.92 -1.74 4.72
C THR A 300 21.37 -1.91 4.31
N SER A 301 21.63 -2.40 3.10
CA SER A 301 22.98 -2.57 2.56
C SER A 301 23.72 -1.25 2.31
N ASP A 302 23.03 -0.11 2.38
CA ASP A 302 23.65 1.20 2.38
C ASP A 302 24.51 1.36 3.64
N SER A 303 25.84 1.49 3.46
CA SER A 303 26.77 1.63 4.58
C SER A 303 27.90 2.63 4.30
N ASP A 304 28.52 3.09 5.38
CA ASP A 304 29.60 4.08 5.40
C ASP A 304 30.55 3.76 6.56
N GLY A 305 31.70 3.15 6.23
CA GLY A 305 32.68 2.67 7.21
C GLY A 305 32.06 1.70 8.22
N ASP A 306 32.21 2.03 9.50
CA ASP A 306 31.68 1.26 10.64
C ASP A 306 30.17 1.46 10.90
N TYR A 307 29.50 2.27 10.07
CA TYR A 307 28.09 2.59 10.18
C TYR A 307 27.29 2.04 8.99
N ALA A 308 26.02 1.76 9.21
CA ALA A 308 25.06 1.42 8.16
C ALA A 308 23.76 2.19 8.36
N TYR A 309 22.99 2.31 7.28
CA TYR A 309 21.67 2.93 7.33
C TYR A 309 20.61 1.91 7.75
N SER A 310 19.70 2.35 8.60
CA SER A 310 18.54 1.59 9.02
C SER A 310 17.26 2.37 8.79
N THR A 311 16.17 1.65 8.56
CA THR A 311 14.83 2.21 8.34
C THR A 311 13.84 1.59 9.32
N ASP A 312 13.03 2.42 9.97
CA ASP A 312 11.89 1.96 10.76
C ASP A 312 10.69 1.68 9.84
N LEU A 313 10.14 0.47 9.85
CA LEU A 313 9.00 0.13 9.00
C LEU A 313 7.67 0.78 9.41
N SER A 314 7.58 1.42 10.59
CA SER A 314 6.35 2.09 11.05
C SER A 314 6.11 3.45 10.39
N GLY A 315 7.15 4.12 9.91
CA GLY A 315 7.05 5.44 9.28
C GLY A 315 8.13 5.75 8.26
N GLY A 316 9.01 4.78 7.98
CA GLY A 316 10.18 4.86 7.12
C GLY A 316 11.22 5.96 7.38
N PRO A 317 11.39 6.56 8.59
CA PRO A 317 12.53 7.41 8.84
C PRO A 317 13.83 6.61 8.71
N LEU A 318 14.89 7.31 8.30
CA LEU A 318 16.24 6.80 8.20
C LEU A 318 17.05 7.20 9.41
N GLU A 319 17.92 6.29 9.84
CA GLU A 319 18.99 6.56 10.80
C GLU A 319 20.30 5.98 10.26
N ARG A 320 21.44 6.53 10.68
CA ARG A 320 22.75 5.90 10.51
C ARG A 320 23.24 5.46 11.87
N ILE A 321 23.63 4.21 11.96
CA ILE A 321 23.96 3.62 13.25
C ILE A 321 25.11 2.63 13.11
N TRP A 322 25.90 2.51 14.18
CA TRP A 322 27.07 1.64 14.24
C TRP A 322 26.67 0.17 13.98
N LYS A 323 27.43 -0.52 13.12
CA LYS A 323 27.12 -1.86 12.58
C LYS A 323 27.00 -2.98 13.62
N GLY A 324 27.51 -2.80 14.84
CA GLY A 324 27.34 -3.79 15.92
C GLY A 324 26.09 -3.60 16.79
N ASN A 325 25.24 -2.61 16.46
CA ASN A 325 23.87 -2.55 16.97
C ASN A 325 23.01 -3.67 16.39
N TYR A 326 21.86 -3.91 17.03
CA TYR A 326 20.97 -4.97 16.62
C TYR A 326 19.80 -4.38 15.86
N ARG A 327 19.55 -4.92 14.68
CA ARG A 327 18.40 -4.59 13.84
C ARG A 327 17.84 -5.84 13.20
N ASN A 328 16.56 -5.77 12.87
CA ASN A 328 15.88 -6.78 12.08
C ASN A 328 16.29 -6.64 10.61
N THR A 329 15.79 -7.52 9.75
CA THR A 329 16.19 -7.53 8.35
C THR A 329 15.04 -7.87 7.43
N VAL A 330 15.05 -7.22 6.28
CA VAL A 330 14.17 -7.53 5.17
C VAL A 330 15.05 -7.81 3.97
N CYS A 331 14.81 -8.94 3.33
CA CYS A 331 15.42 -9.32 2.08
C CYS A 331 14.50 -9.00 0.93
N VAL A 332 15.06 -8.76 -0.25
CA VAL A 332 14.31 -8.49 -1.46
C VAL A 332 14.87 -9.31 -2.61
N THR A 333 14.03 -9.65 -3.58
CA THR A 333 14.45 -10.32 -4.81
C THR A 333 15.66 -9.59 -5.43
N PRO A 334 16.62 -10.33 -6.02
CA PRO A 334 17.87 -9.77 -6.56
C PRO A 334 17.70 -8.55 -7.44
#